data_AF-A0A8T6R706-F1
#
_entry.id   AF-A0A8T6R706-F1
#
_cell.length_a   1.000
_cell.length_b   1.000
_cell.length_c   1.000
_cell.angle_alpha   90.00
_cell.angle_beta   90.00
_cell.angle_gamma   90.00
#
_symmetry.space_group_name_H-M   'P 1'
#
loop_
_entity.id
_entity.type
_entity.pdbx_description
1 polymer ?
#
loop_
_entity_poly.entity_id
_entity_poly.type
_entity_poly.pdbx_seq_one_letter_code
_entity_poly.pdbx_strand_id
1 'polypeptide(L)'
;MLDFRPLYLADRLTTVNPVGDVGVVTLWTPVEAALRQIERLAPGALDPATSRVAVVANLYGDGMVAMFCNLLHNPQIRHVVAVGQDLGLGTTREVAALLEHGVEEAEVLGRTVLRVPGTSRLLTPVDGFDVDRLREQVTLHDLGTFSGPGAAGLGDLLAGLPPAPGPPRERLRVEIPPALPDDYRYLPSEVTAHQVVRRGPLECWTELVVRTTRFGHPVTLADGPRLELLNARVVVTEPVDDPPEALERYGFSLERFHAYQRAMLEAALPPDISYTYGHRLRGYFPQGDDGADTLSTVIERLRRDPESRRAYVSLWDSEYDLPLNGARSGVPCLVTLFFRRSAGRLTLTATYRSHNLLTAWLQNVYGLMGVQAYVAKRVGMPVGPLSVVSHSLGLDPRHQRYDLARSMSAAWTRDEDVDAATGRHTLREDPHGYFVVTVDEEAGEIVAEHRYDGLLVKQYRADRAAAIEREVIGDLAVSLPSHAMWLGRELMTKEQVLRARTGGRRAGRSRAAGGGPG
;
A
#
# COMPACT_ATOMS: atom_id res chain seq x y z
N MET A 1 -9.31 -31.82 -39.60
CA MET A 1 -8.96 -31.91 -38.18
C MET A 1 -8.41 -30.55 -37.77
N LEU A 2 -8.81 -29.97 -36.64
CA LEU A 2 -8.25 -28.70 -36.17
C LEU A 2 -6.90 -28.96 -35.51
N ASP A 3 -5.94 -28.09 -35.77
CA ASP A 3 -4.60 -28.08 -35.19
C ASP A 3 -4.53 -27.20 -33.94
N PHE A 4 -3.59 -27.43 -33.03
CA PHE A 4 -3.37 -26.57 -31.88
C PHE A 4 -2.64 -25.30 -32.33
N ARG A 5 -3.23 -24.14 -32.00
CA ARG A 5 -2.69 -22.82 -32.30
C ARG A 5 -2.65 -22.00 -31.01
N PRO A 6 -1.47 -21.70 -30.47
CA PRO A 6 -1.39 -20.88 -29.27
C PRO A 6 -1.86 -19.46 -29.58
N LEU A 7 -2.83 -18.96 -28.81
CA LEU A 7 -3.26 -17.57 -28.83
C LEU A 7 -2.39 -16.72 -27.89
N TYR A 8 -2.04 -17.27 -26.72
CA TYR A 8 -1.19 -16.62 -25.71
C TYR A 8 -0.04 -17.51 -25.26
N LEU A 9 1.07 -16.87 -24.87
CA LEU A 9 2.25 -17.49 -24.27
C LEU A 9 2.87 -18.61 -25.14
N ALA A 10 2.88 -18.42 -26.47
CA ALA A 10 3.37 -19.43 -27.42
C ALA A 10 4.81 -19.89 -27.12
N ASP A 11 5.66 -19.01 -26.61
CA ASP A 11 7.04 -19.27 -26.18
C ASP A 11 7.14 -20.17 -24.94
N ARG A 12 6.05 -20.34 -24.20
CA ARG A 12 5.98 -21.15 -22.96
C ARG A 12 5.18 -22.45 -23.12
N LEU A 13 4.62 -22.69 -24.29
CA LEU A 13 3.83 -23.88 -24.60
C LEU A 13 4.68 -24.87 -25.40
N THR A 14 4.77 -26.11 -24.92
CA THR A 14 5.43 -27.19 -25.68
C THR A 14 4.38 -27.97 -26.45
N THR A 15 4.24 -27.68 -27.75
CA THR A 15 3.36 -28.44 -28.65
C THR A 15 3.98 -29.81 -28.94
N VAL A 16 3.17 -30.86 -28.79
CA VAL A 16 3.56 -32.27 -29.00
C VAL A 16 2.96 -32.75 -30.33
N ASN A 17 1.67 -33.09 -30.36
CA ASN A 17 0.93 -33.40 -31.58
C ASN A 17 -0.18 -32.36 -31.82
N PRO A 18 -0.05 -31.41 -32.76
CA PRO A 18 -1.03 -30.34 -32.93
C PRO A 18 -2.48 -30.81 -33.11
N VAL A 19 -2.74 -32.01 -33.64
CA VAL A 19 -4.12 -32.50 -33.82
C VAL A 19 -4.68 -33.27 -32.61
N GLY A 20 -3.89 -33.40 -31.54
CA GLY A 20 -4.31 -34.01 -30.29
C GLY A 20 -5.46 -33.26 -29.61
N ASP A 21 -6.17 -33.95 -28.73
CA ASP A 21 -7.33 -33.46 -27.99
C ASP A 21 -7.10 -33.33 -26.47
N VAL A 22 -5.86 -33.55 -26.02
CA VAL A 22 -5.44 -33.46 -24.62
C VAL A 22 -4.41 -32.33 -24.42
N GLY A 23 -4.68 -31.44 -23.47
CA GLY A 23 -3.67 -30.53 -22.90
C GLY A 23 -3.15 -31.05 -21.57
N VAL A 24 -1.85 -30.96 -21.31
CA VAL A 24 -1.26 -31.35 -20.02
C VAL A 24 -0.75 -30.12 -19.28
N VAL A 25 -1.24 -29.93 -18.06
CA VAL A 25 -0.83 -28.86 -17.15
C VAL A 25 0.06 -29.43 -16.06
N THR A 26 1.27 -28.92 -15.97
CA THR A 26 2.33 -29.43 -15.09
C THR A 26 2.47 -28.63 -13.78
N LEU A 27 1.57 -27.66 -13.56
CA LEU A 27 1.52 -26.80 -12.38
C LEU A 27 2.88 -26.10 -12.17
N TRP A 28 3.52 -26.27 -11.01
CA TRP A 28 4.84 -25.72 -10.70
C TRP A 28 6.01 -26.63 -11.07
N THR A 29 5.76 -27.79 -11.67
CA THR A 29 6.84 -28.66 -12.15
C THR A 29 7.40 -28.09 -13.45
N PRO A 30 8.73 -27.88 -13.57
CA PRO A 30 9.33 -27.40 -14.81
C PRO A 30 8.99 -28.34 -15.97
N VAL A 31 8.62 -27.77 -17.12
CA VAL A 31 8.13 -28.54 -18.29
C VAL A 31 9.14 -29.61 -18.72
N GLU A 32 10.43 -29.29 -18.78
CA GLU A 32 11.47 -30.28 -19.14
C GLU A 32 11.50 -31.50 -18.20
N ALA A 33 11.31 -31.27 -16.90
CA ALA A 33 11.27 -32.35 -15.91
C ALA A 33 9.97 -33.15 -16.05
N ALA A 34 8.84 -32.47 -16.29
CA ALA A 34 7.56 -33.10 -16.52
C ALA A 34 7.56 -33.97 -17.77
N LEU A 35 8.13 -33.52 -18.89
CA LEU A 35 8.24 -34.31 -20.13
C LEU A 35 8.97 -35.64 -19.90
N ARG A 36 10.09 -35.62 -19.16
CA ARG A 36 10.82 -36.85 -18.79
C ARG A 36 9.97 -37.80 -17.94
N GLN A 37 9.15 -37.26 -17.04
CA GLN A 37 8.26 -38.08 -16.21
C GLN A 37 7.08 -38.64 -17.01
N ILE A 38 6.49 -37.85 -17.91
CA ILE A 38 5.42 -38.27 -18.80
C ILE A 38 5.90 -39.44 -19.67
N GLU A 39 7.05 -39.32 -20.34
CA GLU A 39 7.58 -40.40 -21.18
C GLU A 39 7.88 -41.67 -20.38
N ARG A 40 8.34 -41.53 -19.13
CA ARG A 40 8.60 -42.66 -18.23
C ARG A 40 7.31 -43.37 -17.81
N LEU A 41 6.24 -42.62 -17.52
CA LEU A 41 4.98 -43.14 -16.99
C LEU A 41 4.02 -43.59 -18.09
N ALA A 42 4.10 -42.98 -19.27
CA ALA A 42 3.28 -43.26 -20.43
C ALA A 42 4.14 -43.20 -21.71
N PRO A 43 4.93 -44.25 -22.01
CA PRO A 43 5.78 -44.26 -23.20
C PRO A 43 4.99 -44.02 -24.48
N GLY A 44 5.49 -43.13 -25.35
CA GLY A 44 4.80 -42.73 -26.58
C GLY A 44 3.72 -41.65 -26.41
N ALA A 45 3.40 -41.23 -25.17
CA ALA A 45 2.48 -40.12 -24.94
C ALA A 45 3.00 -38.77 -25.43
N LEU A 46 4.29 -38.69 -25.82
CA LEU A 46 4.89 -37.50 -26.43
C LEU A 46 5.25 -37.67 -27.91
N ASP A 47 4.71 -38.70 -28.58
CA ASP A 47 4.92 -38.91 -30.01
C ASP A 47 4.23 -37.82 -30.87
N PRO A 48 4.98 -37.07 -31.70
CA PRO A 48 4.43 -35.93 -32.44
C PRO A 48 3.46 -36.31 -33.57
N ALA A 49 3.41 -37.58 -33.98
CA ALA A 49 2.53 -38.06 -35.06
C ALA A 49 1.26 -38.75 -34.53
N THR A 50 1.34 -39.41 -33.38
CA THR A 50 0.29 -40.31 -32.89
C THR A 50 -0.26 -39.94 -31.51
N SER A 51 0.43 -39.10 -30.74
CA SER A 51 -0.02 -38.75 -29.40
C SER A 51 -1.35 -37.99 -29.40
N ARG A 52 -2.16 -38.21 -28.37
CA ARG A 52 -3.34 -37.38 -28.08
C ARG A 52 -2.99 -36.09 -27.36
N VAL A 53 -1.79 -36.02 -26.77
CA VAL A 53 -1.28 -34.80 -26.13
C VAL A 53 -0.94 -33.79 -27.22
N ALA A 54 -1.69 -32.70 -27.23
CA ALA A 54 -1.43 -31.59 -28.13
C ALA A 54 -0.40 -30.63 -27.59
N VAL A 55 -0.46 -30.35 -26.29
CA VAL A 55 0.37 -29.33 -25.66
C VAL A 55 0.65 -29.69 -24.21
N VAL A 56 1.88 -29.40 -23.77
CA VAL A 56 2.33 -29.51 -22.38
C VAL A 56 2.82 -28.13 -21.93
N ALA A 57 2.38 -27.69 -20.76
CA ALA A 57 2.79 -26.42 -20.18
C ALA A 57 2.75 -26.44 -18.66
N ASN A 58 3.48 -25.53 -18.03
CA ASN A 58 3.29 -25.20 -16.61
C ASN A 58 2.13 -24.23 -16.45
N LEU A 59 1.54 -24.20 -15.25
CA LEU A 59 0.52 -23.23 -14.89
C LEU A 59 0.95 -22.52 -13.61
N TYR A 60 1.61 -21.38 -13.80
CA TYR A 60 1.85 -20.43 -12.72
C TYR A 60 0.61 -19.55 -12.56
N GLY A 61 0.35 -19.07 -11.34
CA GLY A 61 -0.94 -18.49 -10.94
C GLY A 61 -1.60 -17.52 -11.93
N ASP A 62 -0.83 -16.60 -12.53
CA ASP A 62 -1.37 -15.58 -13.45
C ASP A 62 -1.64 -16.08 -14.88
N GLY A 63 -1.21 -17.30 -15.22
CA GLY A 63 -1.39 -17.90 -16.54
C GLY A 63 -2.80 -18.48 -16.79
N MET A 64 -3.67 -18.51 -15.78
CA MET A 64 -4.95 -19.22 -15.83
C MET A 64 -5.91 -18.65 -16.90
N VAL A 65 -6.07 -17.32 -16.97
CA VAL A 65 -6.92 -16.69 -18.00
C VAL A 65 -6.36 -16.95 -19.39
N ALA A 66 -5.04 -16.84 -19.58
CA ALA A 66 -4.39 -17.13 -20.86
C ALA A 66 -4.59 -18.59 -21.29
N MET A 67 -4.52 -19.53 -20.35
CA MET A 67 -4.82 -20.95 -20.59
C MET A 67 -6.28 -21.13 -21.04
N PHE A 68 -7.23 -20.52 -20.36
CA PHE A 68 -8.65 -20.61 -20.73
C PHE A 68 -8.94 -20.01 -22.11
N CYS A 69 -8.34 -18.86 -22.45
CA CYS A 69 -8.44 -18.27 -23.79
C CYS A 69 -7.81 -19.18 -24.85
N ASN A 70 -6.67 -19.81 -24.56
CA ASN A 70 -6.07 -20.82 -25.43
C ASN A 70 -7.00 -22.02 -25.65
N LEU A 71 -7.69 -22.50 -24.61
CA LEU A 71 -8.64 -23.61 -24.71
C LEU A 71 -9.86 -23.22 -25.56
N LEU A 72 -10.45 -22.04 -25.33
CA LEU A 72 -11.56 -21.52 -26.16
C LEU A 72 -11.16 -21.37 -27.65
N HIS A 73 -9.91 -20.99 -27.90
CA HIS A 73 -9.36 -20.88 -29.25
C HIS A 73 -9.04 -22.24 -29.90
N ASN A 74 -8.90 -23.31 -29.10
CA ASN A 74 -8.53 -24.65 -29.53
C ASN A 74 -9.62 -25.66 -29.14
N PRO A 75 -10.78 -25.65 -29.84
CA PRO A 75 -11.94 -26.45 -29.47
C PRO A 75 -11.76 -27.96 -29.63
N GLN A 76 -10.68 -28.40 -30.29
CA GLN A 76 -10.27 -29.80 -30.31
C GLN A 76 -9.76 -30.29 -28.96
N ILE A 77 -9.27 -29.41 -28.08
CA ILE A 77 -8.83 -29.80 -26.74
C ILE A 77 -10.08 -30.01 -25.87
N ARG A 78 -10.30 -31.26 -25.49
CA ARG A 78 -11.44 -31.72 -24.68
C ARG A 78 -11.06 -32.11 -23.27
N HIS A 79 -9.80 -32.47 -23.09
CA HIS A 79 -9.30 -32.97 -21.82
C HIS A 79 -8.09 -32.15 -21.39
N VAL A 80 -8.12 -31.68 -20.16
CA VAL A 80 -6.95 -31.09 -19.50
C VAL A 80 -6.53 -32.04 -18.40
N VAL A 81 -5.33 -32.58 -18.50
CA VAL A 81 -4.74 -33.44 -17.48
C VAL A 81 -3.80 -32.59 -16.62
N ALA A 82 -4.11 -32.42 -15.35
CA ALA A 82 -3.24 -31.76 -14.39
C ALA A 82 -2.37 -32.80 -13.66
N VAL A 83 -1.05 -32.67 -13.77
CA VAL A 83 -0.09 -33.55 -13.08
C VAL A 83 1.20 -32.78 -12.76
N GLY A 84 1.48 -32.57 -11.48
CA GLY A 84 2.64 -31.81 -11.04
C GLY A 84 2.54 -31.31 -9.60
N GLN A 85 3.46 -30.45 -9.21
CA GLN A 85 3.48 -29.81 -7.89
C GLN A 85 2.58 -28.57 -7.87
N ASP A 86 1.61 -28.49 -6.97
CA ASP A 86 0.74 -27.31 -6.80
C ASP A 86 1.23 -26.33 -5.72
N LEU A 87 2.25 -26.73 -4.93
CA LEU A 87 2.80 -25.94 -3.83
C LEU A 87 1.77 -25.46 -2.78
N GLY A 88 0.64 -26.15 -2.67
CA GLY A 88 -0.43 -25.81 -1.73
C GLY A 88 -1.26 -24.59 -2.14
N LEU A 89 -1.21 -24.17 -3.41
CA LEU A 89 -1.92 -22.99 -3.89
C LEU A 89 -3.39 -23.27 -4.28
N GLY A 90 -3.77 -24.53 -4.46
CA GLY A 90 -5.14 -24.92 -4.82
C GLY A 90 -5.48 -24.66 -6.28
N THR A 91 -4.50 -24.60 -7.20
CA THR A 91 -4.71 -24.21 -8.60
C THR A 91 -5.68 -25.16 -9.31
N THR A 92 -5.55 -26.48 -9.10
CA THR A 92 -6.45 -27.47 -9.72
C THR A 92 -7.87 -27.37 -9.17
N ARG A 93 -8.01 -27.10 -7.86
CA ARG A 93 -9.31 -26.83 -7.22
C ARG A 93 -9.99 -25.60 -7.81
N GLU A 94 -9.25 -24.54 -8.08
CA GLU A 94 -9.79 -23.32 -8.71
C GLU A 94 -10.25 -23.58 -10.15
N VAL A 95 -9.45 -24.29 -10.95
CA VAL A 95 -9.86 -24.68 -12.32
C VAL A 95 -11.09 -25.58 -12.28
N ALA A 96 -11.12 -26.57 -11.38
CA ALA A 96 -12.26 -27.47 -11.21
C ALA A 96 -13.52 -26.69 -10.82
N ALA A 97 -13.44 -25.79 -9.83
CA ALA A 97 -14.56 -24.98 -9.38
C ALA A 97 -15.11 -24.07 -10.49
N LEU A 98 -14.24 -23.49 -11.33
CA LEU A 98 -14.69 -22.72 -12.49
C LEU A 98 -15.40 -23.61 -13.53
N LEU A 99 -14.86 -24.79 -13.81
CA LEU A 99 -15.47 -25.70 -14.78
C LEU A 99 -16.82 -26.25 -14.28
N GLU A 100 -16.94 -26.47 -12.97
CA GLU A 100 -18.17 -27.02 -12.36
C GLU A 100 -19.23 -25.94 -12.14
N HIS A 101 -18.85 -24.79 -11.57
CA HIS A 101 -19.78 -23.78 -11.07
C HIS A 101 -19.75 -22.47 -11.85
N GLY A 102 -18.83 -22.30 -12.78
CA GLY A 102 -18.66 -21.06 -13.55
C GLY A 102 -18.02 -19.94 -12.74
N VAL A 103 -18.56 -18.74 -12.89
CA VAL A 103 -18.08 -17.52 -12.23
C VAL A 103 -19.26 -16.72 -11.68
N GLU A 104 -19.01 -15.93 -10.65
CA GLU A 104 -19.96 -14.97 -10.09
C GLU A 104 -19.36 -13.56 -10.08
N GLU A 105 -20.21 -12.53 -10.15
CA GLU A 105 -19.74 -11.16 -10.02
C GLU A 105 -19.29 -10.87 -8.57
N ALA A 106 -18.17 -10.17 -8.45
CA ALA A 106 -17.67 -9.62 -7.20
C ALA A 106 -17.17 -8.19 -7.43
N GLU A 107 -17.03 -7.41 -6.36
CA GLU A 107 -16.47 -6.06 -6.43
C GLU A 107 -15.11 -6.02 -5.73
N VAL A 108 -14.10 -5.50 -6.41
CA VAL A 108 -12.76 -5.25 -5.87
C VAL A 108 -12.34 -3.84 -6.25
N LEU A 109 -12.01 -3.01 -5.25
CA LEU A 109 -11.58 -1.62 -5.47
C LEU A 109 -12.59 -0.79 -6.28
N GLY A 110 -13.89 -1.10 -6.11
CA GLY A 110 -14.99 -0.44 -6.83
C GLY A 110 -15.14 -0.86 -8.29
N ARG A 111 -14.47 -1.94 -8.70
CA ARG A 111 -14.57 -2.55 -10.02
C ARG A 111 -15.24 -3.90 -9.94
N THR A 112 -16.14 -4.18 -10.89
CA THR A 112 -16.69 -5.52 -11.08
C THR A 112 -15.61 -6.46 -11.61
N VAL A 113 -15.42 -7.58 -10.92
CA VAL A 113 -14.53 -8.67 -11.28
C VAL A 113 -15.31 -9.99 -11.26
N LEU A 114 -14.73 -11.04 -11.84
CA LEU A 114 -15.32 -12.38 -11.79
C LEU A 114 -14.63 -13.19 -10.68
N ARG A 115 -15.39 -13.77 -9.77
CA ARG A 115 -14.88 -14.68 -8.75
C ARG A 115 -15.22 -16.11 -9.12
N VAL A 116 -14.28 -17.02 -8.90
CA VAL A 116 -14.56 -18.46 -8.98
C VAL A 116 -15.22 -18.90 -7.67
N PRO A 117 -16.47 -19.42 -7.71
CA PRO A 117 -17.23 -19.76 -6.52
C PRO A 117 -16.47 -20.70 -5.56
N GLY A 118 -16.56 -20.42 -4.25
CA GLY A 118 -15.91 -21.25 -3.23
C GLY A 118 -14.37 -21.10 -3.13
N THR A 119 -13.80 -20.09 -3.80
CA THR A 119 -12.36 -19.79 -3.78
C THR A 119 -12.10 -18.28 -3.64
N SER A 120 -10.83 -17.89 -3.43
CA SER A 120 -10.38 -16.50 -3.51
C SER A 120 -9.90 -16.11 -4.91
N ARG A 121 -10.04 -16.98 -5.92
CA ARG A 121 -9.57 -16.70 -7.28
C ARG A 121 -10.47 -15.66 -7.93
N LEU A 122 -9.84 -14.57 -8.31
CA LEU A 122 -10.44 -13.50 -9.10
C LEU A 122 -9.91 -13.59 -10.53
N LEU A 123 -10.78 -13.34 -11.48
CA LEU A 123 -10.48 -13.22 -12.90
C LEU A 123 -10.89 -11.83 -13.36
N THR A 124 -10.02 -11.23 -14.14
CA THR A 124 -10.33 -9.99 -14.85
C THR A 124 -11.43 -10.28 -15.87
N PRO A 125 -12.55 -9.52 -15.88
CA PRO A 125 -13.53 -9.61 -16.95
C PRO A 125 -12.86 -9.21 -18.28
N VAL A 126 -12.94 -10.10 -19.27
CA VAL A 126 -12.42 -9.87 -20.62
C VAL A 126 -13.57 -10.05 -21.60
N ASP A 127 -13.69 -9.11 -22.54
CA ASP A 127 -14.75 -9.15 -23.54
C ASP A 127 -14.68 -10.44 -24.37
N GLY A 128 -15.83 -11.11 -24.50
CA GLY A 128 -15.94 -12.39 -25.21
C GLY A 128 -15.43 -13.61 -24.45
N PHE A 129 -15.02 -13.48 -23.18
CA PHE A 129 -14.67 -14.62 -22.35
C PHE A 129 -15.91 -15.45 -21.99
N ASP A 130 -16.10 -16.55 -22.71
CA ASP A 130 -17.27 -17.43 -22.59
C ASP A 130 -16.98 -18.62 -21.66
N VAL A 131 -17.33 -18.44 -20.39
CA VAL A 131 -17.14 -19.47 -19.34
C VAL A 131 -18.00 -20.70 -19.60
N ASP A 132 -19.26 -20.54 -19.99
CA ASP A 132 -20.16 -21.67 -20.20
C ASP A 132 -19.69 -22.56 -21.35
N ARG A 133 -19.23 -21.95 -22.44
CA ARG A 133 -18.60 -22.68 -23.53
C ARG A 133 -17.36 -23.44 -23.06
N LEU A 134 -16.52 -22.86 -22.21
CA LEU A 134 -15.34 -23.54 -21.66
C LEU A 134 -15.75 -24.76 -20.83
N ARG A 135 -16.78 -24.62 -19.98
CA ARG A 135 -17.33 -25.69 -19.13
C ARG A 135 -17.88 -26.85 -19.96
N GLU A 136 -18.59 -26.55 -21.03
CA GLU A 136 -19.07 -27.57 -21.98
C GLU A 136 -17.94 -28.19 -22.81
N GLN A 137 -16.82 -27.48 -22.98
CA GLN A 137 -15.74 -27.90 -23.85
C GLN A 137 -14.72 -28.79 -23.15
N VAL A 138 -14.39 -28.52 -21.88
CA VAL A 138 -13.21 -29.09 -21.25
C VAL A 138 -13.58 -29.88 -20.01
N THR A 139 -13.01 -31.08 -19.89
CA THR A 139 -13.00 -31.86 -18.66
C THR A 139 -11.59 -31.84 -18.05
N LEU A 140 -11.49 -31.48 -16.78
CA LEU A 140 -10.25 -31.55 -16.01
C LEU A 140 -10.08 -32.95 -15.39
N HIS A 141 -8.88 -33.50 -15.50
CA HIS A 141 -8.46 -34.73 -14.86
C HIS A 141 -7.25 -34.43 -13.97
N ASP A 142 -7.44 -34.42 -12.65
CA ASP A 142 -6.36 -34.15 -11.68
C ASP A 142 -5.71 -35.47 -11.23
N LEU A 143 -4.43 -35.65 -11.55
CA LEU A 143 -3.62 -36.81 -11.16
C LEU A 143 -2.71 -36.52 -9.94
N GLY A 144 -2.74 -35.30 -9.42
CA GLY A 144 -1.85 -34.85 -8.34
C GLY A 144 -0.39 -34.75 -8.79
N THR A 145 0.54 -35.29 -8.01
CA THR A 145 1.98 -35.18 -8.28
C THR A 145 2.51 -36.35 -9.11
N PHE A 146 3.60 -36.14 -9.87
CA PHE A 146 4.29 -37.21 -10.62
C PHE A 146 4.80 -38.38 -9.75
N SER A 147 5.00 -38.15 -8.45
CA SER A 147 5.38 -39.18 -7.47
C SER A 147 4.17 -39.81 -6.77
N GLY A 148 2.97 -39.27 -6.98
CA GLY A 148 1.75 -39.72 -6.35
C GLY A 148 1.12 -40.93 -7.05
N PRO A 149 0.17 -41.61 -6.38
CA PRO A 149 -0.49 -42.79 -6.93
C PRO A 149 -1.33 -42.50 -8.19
N GLY A 150 -1.87 -41.28 -8.32
CA GLY A 150 -2.65 -40.88 -9.50
C GLY A 150 -1.83 -40.86 -10.80
N ALA A 151 -0.58 -40.38 -10.74
CA ALA A 151 0.29 -40.29 -11.92
C ALA A 151 0.69 -41.66 -12.50
N ALA A 152 0.64 -42.74 -11.71
CA ALA A 152 0.91 -44.09 -12.20
C ALA A 152 -0.08 -44.55 -13.27
N GLY A 153 -1.31 -44.04 -13.25
CA GLY A 153 -2.36 -44.34 -14.23
C GLY A 153 -2.39 -43.40 -15.44
N LEU A 154 -1.38 -42.55 -15.64
CA LEU A 154 -1.38 -41.55 -16.73
C LEU A 154 -1.57 -42.19 -18.12
N GLY A 155 -0.86 -43.28 -18.42
CA GLY A 155 -0.97 -43.97 -19.70
C GLY A 155 -2.37 -44.55 -19.94
N ASP A 156 -2.92 -45.23 -18.93
CA ASP A 156 -4.25 -45.83 -18.98
C ASP A 156 -5.34 -44.75 -19.13
N LEU A 157 -5.20 -43.62 -18.42
CA LEU A 157 -6.10 -42.47 -18.58
C LEU A 157 -6.07 -41.98 -20.04
N LEU A 158 -4.89 -41.65 -20.57
CA LEU A 158 -4.75 -41.12 -21.93
C LEU A 158 -5.33 -42.05 -23.01
N ALA A 159 -5.13 -43.37 -22.85
CA ALA A 159 -5.68 -44.37 -23.74
C ALA A 159 -7.22 -44.51 -23.61
N GLY A 160 -7.76 -44.33 -22.41
CA GLY A 160 -9.19 -44.50 -22.10
C GLY A 160 -10.06 -43.25 -22.29
N LEU A 161 -9.48 -42.06 -22.48
CA LEU A 161 -10.25 -40.83 -22.68
C LEU A 161 -11.15 -40.94 -23.94
N PRO A 162 -12.39 -40.42 -23.92
CA PRO A 162 -13.23 -40.40 -25.12
C PRO A 162 -12.60 -39.50 -26.20
N PRO A 163 -12.69 -39.84 -27.50
CA PRO A 163 -12.19 -38.98 -28.56
C PRO A 163 -13.06 -37.72 -28.70
N ALA A 164 -12.48 -36.63 -29.22
CA ALA A 164 -13.24 -35.42 -29.52
C ALA A 164 -14.43 -35.70 -30.48
N PRO A 165 -15.66 -35.24 -30.14
CA PRO A 165 -16.82 -35.42 -31.01
C PRO A 165 -16.67 -34.63 -32.32
N GLY A 166 -17.21 -35.16 -33.42
CA GLY A 166 -17.21 -34.49 -34.73
C GLY A 166 -18.53 -33.76 -35.03
N PRO A 167 -18.53 -32.66 -35.81
CA PRO A 167 -17.39 -31.81 -36.19
C PRO A 167 -16.99 -30.85 -35.05
N PRO A 168 -15.72 -30.38 -35.01
CA PRO A 168 -15.28 -29.49 -33.95
C PRO A 168 -15.95 -28.11 -34.03
N ARG A 169 -16.18 -27.49 -32.85
CA ARG A 169 -16.70 -26.12 -32.74
C ARG A 169 -15.76 -25.13 -33.46
N GLU A 170 -16.27 -23.98 -33.90
CA GLU A 170 -15.45 -22.88 -34.45
C GLU A 170 -14.51 -22.31 -33.38
N ARG A 171 -13.31 -21.81 -33.70
CA ARG A 171 -12.41 -21.21 -32.70
C ARG A 171 -13.00 -19.94 -32.11
N LEU A 172 -13.06 -19.83 -30.77
CA LEU A 172 -13.38 -18.57 -30.12
C LEU A 172 -12.09 -17.83 -29.75
N ARG A 173 -11.88 -16.65 -30.33
CA ARG A 173 -10.73 -15.79 -30.02
C ARG A 173 -11.16 -14.77 -28.96
N VAL A 174 -10.55 -14.83 -27.79
CA VAL A 174 -10.79 -13.90 -26.67
C VAL A 174 -9.54 -13.05 -26.50
N GLU A 175 -9.67 -11.73 -26.59
CA GLU A 175 -8.53 -10.80 -26.53
C GLU A 175 -8.29 -10.29 -25.10
N ILE A 176 -7.18 -10.70 -24.48
CA ILE A 176 -6.73 -10.17 -23.19
C ILE A 176 -6.08 -8.80 -23.42
N PRO A 177 -6.64 -7.71 -22.85
CA PRO A 177 -6.07 -6.37 -23.04
C PRO A 177 -4.68 -6.27 -22.37
N PRO A 178 -3.71 -5.55 -22.98
CA PRO A 178 -2.35 -5.42 -22.42
C PRO A 178 -2.31 -4.56 -21.15
N ALA A 179 -3.31 -3.70 -20.97
CA ALA A 179 -3.53 -2.93 -19.77
C ALA A 179 -5.04 -2.78 -19.57
N LEU A 180 -5.49 -2.86 -18.33
CA LEU A 180 -6.86 -2.52 -17.99
C LEU A 180 -6.98 -0.99 -17.83
N PRO A 181 -8.17 -0.42 -18.07
CA PRO A 181 -8.45 0.96 -17.68
C PRO A 181 -8.13 1.19 -16.19
N ASP A 182 -7.59 2.37 -15.87
CA ASP A 182 -7.38 2.83 -14.50
C ASP A 182 -8.67 3.49 -13.97
N ASP A 183 -9.71 2.67 -13.83
CA ASP A 183 -11.07 3.07 -13.45
C ASP A 183 -11.46 2.64 -12.03
N TYR A 184 -10.47 2.26 -11.21
CA TYR A 184 -10.67 1.94 -9.81
C TYR A 184 -11.33 3.11 -9.09
N ARG A 185 -12.36 2.81 -8.29
CA ARG A 185 -13.06 3.84 -7.50
C ARG A 185 -12.20 4.33 -6.33
N TYR A 186 -11.30 3.48 -5.84
CA TYR A 186 -10.35 3.75 -4.76
C TYR A 186 -9.14 2.81 -4.86
N LEU A 187 -7.99 3.23 -4.33
CA LEU A 187 -6.78 2.41 -4.32
C LEU A 187 -6.71 1.52 -3.05
N PRO A 188 -5.89 0.46 -3.05
CA PRO A 188 -5.61 -0.31 -1.85
C PRO A 188 -5.13 0.60 -0.71
N SER A 189 -5.71 0.42 0.47
CA SER A 189 -5.43 1.27 1.63
C SER A 189 -4.92 0.43 2.80
N GLU A 190 -3.89 0.94 3.47
CA GLU A 190 -3.34 0.33 4.67
C GLU A 190 -4.30 0.58 5.84
N VAL A 191 -4.92 -0.49 6.37
CA VAL A 191 -5.91 -0.36 7.45
C VAL A 191 -5.29 -0.14 8.84
N THR A 192 -3.97 -0.33 8.98
CA THR A 192 -3.29 -0.28 10.27
C THR A 192 -3.02 1.14 10.74
N ALA A 193 -2.40 1.98 9.91
CA ALA A 193 -2.17 3.39 10.20
C ALA A 193 -1.74 4.17 8.95
N HIS A 194 -2.12 5.45 8.89
CA HIS A 194 -1.53 6.40 7.96
C HIS A 194 -0.71 7.43 8.71
N GLN A 195 0.59 7.50 8.45
CA GLN A 195 1.47 8.47 9.09
C GLN A 195 1.82 9.65 8.15
N VAL A 196 1.57 10.86 8.64
CA VAL A 196 1.97 12.13 8.00
C VAL A 196 2.85 12.89 8.99
N VAL A 197 4.00 13.38 8.54
CA VAL A 197 4.90 14.18 9.37
C VAL A 197 5.38 15.36 8.52
N ARG A 198 4.99 16.59 8.85
CA ARG A 198 5.45 17.79 8.13
C ARG A 198 5.82 18.89 9.11
N ARG A 199 6.48 19.93 8.61
CA ARG A 199 6.86 21.08 9.43
C ARG A 199 5.64 21.87 9.81
N GLY A 200 4.87 22.32 8.82
CA GLY A 200 3.71 23.19 9.00
C GLY A 200 2.36 22.46 9.09
N PRO A 201 1.34 23.09 9.71
CA PRO A 201 -0.04 22.59 9.70
C PRO A 201 -0.62 22.44 8.29
N LEU A 202 -0.41 23.42 7.40
CA LEU A 202 -0.97 23.38 6.04
C LEU A 202 -0.34 22.28 5.18
N GLU A 203 0.96 22.02 5.32
CA GLU A 203 1.64 20.92 4.64
C GLU A 203 1.05 19.57 5.07
N CYS A 204 0.85 19.37 6.38
CA CYS A 204 0.19 18.19 6.91
C CYS A 204 -1.22 18.02 6.32
N TRP A 205 -2.02 19.09 6.31
CA TRP A 205 -3.37 19.06 5.75
C TRP A 205 -3.36 18.71 4.26
N THR A 206 -2.46 19.32 3.49
CA THR A 206 -2.35 19.10 2.04
C THR A 206 -2.02 17.63 1.74
N GLU A 207 -1.04 17.04 2.44
CA GLU A 207 -0.73 15.62 2.27
C GLU A 207 -1.91 14.73 2.69
N LEU A 208 -2.58 15.02 3.81
CA LEU A 208 -3.75 14.26 4.24
C LEU A 208 -4.87 14.28 3.20
N VAL A 209 -5.12 15.42 2.56
CA VAL A 209 -6.11 15.54 1.47
C VAL A 209 -5.73 14.64 0.31
N VAL A 210 -4.47 14.67 -0.14
CA VAL A 210 -3.97 13.80 -1.22
C VAL A 210 -4.09 12.33 -0.83
N ARG A 211 -3.62 11.98 0.37
CA ARG A 211 -3.64 10.61 0.88
C ARG A 211 -5.06 10.07 1.01
N THR A 212 -6.00 10.86 1.53
CA THR A 212 -7.41 10.46 1.67
C THR A 212 -8.10 10.37 0.31
N THR A 213 -7.75 11.23 -0.65
CA THR A 213 -8.28 11.16 -2.01
C THR A 213 -7.81 9.90 -2.73
N ARG A 214 -6.57 9.45 -2.50
CA ARG A 214 -6.00 8.26 -3.14
C ARG A 214 -6.40 6.96 -2.47
N PHE A 215 -6.34 6.92 -1.13
CA PHE A 215 -6.43 5.71 -0.33
C PHE A 215 -7.63 5.70 0.62
N GLY A 216 -8.50 6.70 0.58
CA GLY A 216 -9.71 6.72 1.40
C GLY A 216 -10.67 5.62 0.97
N HIS A 217 -11.05 4.75 1.90
CA HIS A 217 -12.04 3.72 1.64
C HIS A 217 -13.43 4.36 1.55
N PRO A 218 -14.23 4.08 0.50
CA PRO A 218 -15.59 4.60 0.42
C PRO A 218 -16.47 3.92 1.47
N VAL A 219 -17.12 4.72 2.31
CA VAL A 219 -18.10 4.26 3.30
C VAL A 219 -19.35 5.11 3.22
N THR A 220 -20.50 4.56 3.58
CA THR A 220 -21.75 5.30 3.70
C THR A 220 -22.14 5.38 5.16
N LEU A 221 -22.06 6.58 5.73
CA LEU A 221 -22.48 6.87 7.10
C LEU A 221 -23.91 7.42 7.11
N ALA A 222 -24.50 7.56 8.29
CA ALA A 222 -25.85 8.11 8.46
C ALA A 222 -26.00 9.53 7.88
N ASP A 223 -24.92 10.32 7.87
CA ASP A 223 -24.87 11.68 7.33
C ASP A 223 -24.37 11.74 5.87
N GLY A 224 -24.11 10.58 5.26
CA GLY A 224 -23.81 10.41 3.83
C GLY A 224 -22.46 9.74 3.53
N PRO A 225 -22.06 9.71 2.24
CA PRO A 225 -20.83 9.06 1.81
C PRO A 225 -19.58 9.77 2.34
N ARG A 226 -18.52 9.00 2.59
CA ARG A 226 -17.18 9.48 2.94
C ARG A 226 -16.13 8.66 2.19
N LEU A 227 -15.01 9.30 1.84
CA LEU A 227 -13.72 8.62 1.71
C LEU A 227 -13.07 8.66 3.10
N GLU A 228 -12.84 7.51 3.69
CA GLU A 228 -12.39 7.37 5.08
C GLU A 228 -10.98 6.79 5.17
N LEU A 229 -10.11 7.44 5.94
CA LEU A 229 -8.87 6.85 6.44
C LEU A 229 -9.03 6.52 7.92
N LEU A 230 -8.72 5.28 8.28
CA LEU A 230 -8.67 4.86 9.68
C LEU A 230 -7.30 5.14 10.28
N ASN A 231 -7.27 5.53 11.56
CA ASN A 231 -6.05 5.70 12.35
C ASN A 231 -4.99 6.61 11.70
N ALA A 232 -5.42 7.73 11.13
CA ALA A 232 -4.50 8.72 10.57
C ALA A 232 -3.76 9.44 11.71
N ARG A 233 -2.43 9.29 11.75
CA ARG A 233 -1.54 9.94 12.72
C ARG A 233 -0.72 11.01 12.01
N VAL A 234 -0.86 12.23 12.49
CA VAL A 234 -0.20 13.40 11.93
C VAL A 234 0.71 14.01 12.97
N VAL A 235 1.92 14.40 12.58
CA VAL A 235 2.85 15.14 13.43
C VAL A 235 3.22 16.43 12.72
N VAL A 236 2.84 17.56 13.31
CA VAL A 236 3.32 18.88 12.94
C VAL A 236 4.57 19.15 13.79
N THR A 237 5.75 19.11 13.17
CA THR A 237 7.02 19.24 13.91
C THR A 237 7.29 20.68 14.34
N GLU A 238 6.78 21.65 13.59
CA GLU A 238 6.88 23.09 13.84
C GLU A 238 5.48 23.73 13.82
N PRO A 239 4.69 23.59 14.90
CA PRO A 239 3.32 24.09 14.97
C PRO A 239 3.29 25.62 15.10
N VAL A 240 3.54 26.30 13.99
CA VAL A 240 3.49 27.77 13.82
C VAL A 240 2.46 28.14 12.76
N ASP A 241 2.10 29.43 12.71
CA ASP A 241 1.15 29.93 11.72
C ASP A 241 1.72 29.79 10.30
N ASP A 242 0.94 29.17 9.41
CA ASP A 242 1.18 29.22 7.96
C ASP A 242 0.95 30.63 7.40
N PRO A 243 1.60 31.01 6.29
CA PRO A 243 1.39 32.32 5.65
C PRO A 243 -0.09 32.55 5.25
N PRO A 244 -0.67 33.73 5.52
CA PRO A 244 -2.07 34.04 5.19
C PRO A 244 -2.44 33.74 3.73
N GLU A 245 -1.59 34.15 2.79
CA GLU A 245 -1.79 33.95 1.35
C GLU A 245 -1.81 32.46 0.95
N ALA A 246 -1.07 31.61 1.67
CA ALA A 246 -1.08 30.18 1.45
C ALA A 246 -2.38 29.54 1.96
N LEU A 247 -2.90 30.00 3.10
CA LEU A 247 -4.18 29.57 3.66
C LEU A 247 -5.36 30.00 2.77
N GLU A 248 -5.33 31.24 2.28
CA GLU A 248 -6.38 31.83 1.44
C GLU A 248 -6.56 31.07 0.13
N ARG A 249 -5.48 30.52 -0.46
CA ARG A 249 -5.53 29.65 -1.65
C ARG A 249 -6.47 28.47 -1.48
N TYR A 250 -6.63 27.97 -0.25
CA TYR A 250 -7.49 26.84 0.08
C TYR A 250 -8.79 27.27 0.78
N GLY A 251 -9.08 28.58 0.80
CA GLY A 251 -10.28 29.15 1.41
C GLY A 251 -10.28 29.12 2.93
N PHE A 252 -9.09 29.18 3.54
CA PHE A 252 -8.93 29.35 4.99
C PHE A 252 -8.56 30.81 5.32
N SER A 253 -8.73 31.19 6.59
CA SER A 253 -8.44 32.54 7.08
C SER A 253 -7.70 32.42 8.41
N LEU A 254 -6.51 33.02 8.48
CA LEU A 254 -5.71 33.02 9.70
C LEU A 254 -6.45 33.71 10.86
N GLU A 255 -7.15 34.81 10.57
CA GLU A 255 -7.97 35.51 11.57
C GLU A 255 -9.03 34.60 12.19
N ARG A 256 -9.73 33.81 11.36
CA ARG A 256 -10.72 32.83 11.84
C ARG A 256 -10.08 31.74 12.68
N PHE A 257 -8.88 31.30 12.32
CA PHE A 257 -8.13 30.33 13.12
C PHE A 257 -7.71 30.89 14.48
N HIS A 258 -7.25 32.13 14.56
CA HIS A 258 -6.95 32.81 15.83
C HIS A 258 -8.21 33.03 16.67
N ALA A 259 -9.35 33.37 16.04
CA ALA A 259 -10.63 33.43 16.74
C ALA A 259 -11.02 32.08 17.33
N TYR A 260 -10.81 31.00 16.58
CA TYR A 260 -11.05 29.64 17.04
C TYR A 260 -10.11 29.21 18.18
N GLN A 261 -8.83 29.61 18.14
CA GLN A 261 -7.88 29.41 19.25
C GLN A 261 -8.38 30.05 20.54
N ARG A 262 -8.90 31.28 20.48
CA ARG A 262 -9.50 31.96 21.64
C ARG A 262 -10.72 31.18 22.14
N ALA A 263 -11.63 30.80 21.24
CA ALA A 263 -12.82 30.02 21.58
C ALA A 263 -12.51 28.66 22.23
N MET A 264 -11.40 28.00 21.87
CA MET A 264 -10.97 26.76 22.52
C MET A 264 -10.52 26.94 23.98
N LEU A 265 -10.29 28.19 24.42
CA LEU A 265 -9.92 28.51 25.80
C LEU A 265 -11.08 29.08 26.62
N GLU A 266 -12.25 29.28 26.01
CA GLU A 266 -13.44 29.81 26.69
C GLU A 266 -14.22 28.71 27.39
N ALA A 267 -14.44 28.85 28.70
CA ALA A 267 -15.20 27.87 29.50
C ALA A 267 -16.71 28.00 29.29
N ALA A 268 -17.20 29.20 28.97
CA ALA A 268 -18.63 29.46 28.82
C ALA A 268 -19.20 28.73 27.60
N LEU A 269 -20.33 28.05 27.79
CA LEU A 269 -21.12 27.48 26.72
C LEU A 269 -22.12 28.55 26.21
N PRO A 270 -22.05 28.96 24.94
CA PRO A 270 -23.05 29.88 24.39
C PRO A 270 -24.46 29.27 24.43
N PRO A 271 -25.51 30.09 24.53
CA PRO A 271 -26.90 29.62 24.41
C PRO A 271 -27.10 28.83 23.11
N ASP A 272 -27.97 27.82 23.16
CA ASP A 272 -28.39 27.00 22.01
C ASP A 272 -27.30 26.13 21.35
N ILE A 273 -26.10 26.06 21.91
CA ILE A 273 -25.03 25.15 21.47
C ILE A 273 -24.92 23.96 22.44
N SER A 274 -24.89 22.73 21.90
CA SER A 274 -24.82 21.51 22.71
C SER A 274 -23.47 21.30 23.39
N TYR A 275 -22.37 21.71 22.75
CA TYR A 275 -21.04 21.73 23.35
C TYR A 275 -20.08 22.64 22.58
N THR A 276 -19.03 23.09 23.28
CA THR A 276 -17.80 23.61 22.66
C THR A 276 -16.61 22.86 23.27
N TYR A 277 -15.47 22.82 22.57
CA TYR A 277 -14.27 22.22 23.14
C TYR A 277 -13.74 23.01 24.33
N GLY A 278 -13.86 24.34 24.32
CA GLY A 278 -13.47 25.17 25.47
C GLY A 278 -14.27 24.83 26.73
N HIS A 279 -15.59 24.69 26.61
CA HIS A 279 -16.45 24.25 27.71
C HIS A 279 -16.07 22.84 28.19
N ARG A 280 -15.88 21.87 27.28
CA ARG A 280 -15.44 20.51 27.64
C ARG A 280 -14.08 20.48 28.34
N LEU A 281 -13.17 21.38 27.99
CA LEU A 281 -11.86 21.51 28.62
C LEU A 281 -11.90 22.20 29.98
N ARG A 282 -12.85 23.12 30.21
CA ARG A 282 -12.70 24.10 31.29
C ARG A 282 -13.91 24.31 32.21
N GLY A 283 -15.07 23.71 31.93
CA GLY A 283 -16.27 23.91 32.75
C GLY A 283 -17.29 22.76 32.73
N TYR A 284 -17.16 21.79 31.81
CA TYR A 284 -18.15 20.71 31.66
C TYR A 284 -18.14 19.70 32.81
N PHE A 285 -16.95 19.24 33.23
CA PHE A 285 -16.86 18.16 34.21
C PHE A 285 -17.09 18.68 35.63
N PRO A 286 -17.78 17.94 36.51
CA PRO A 286 -18.06 18.40 37.87
C PRO A 286 -16.80 18.62 38.71
N GLN A 287 -16.60 19.85 39.20
CA GLN A 287 -15.58 20.18 40.21
C GLN A 287 -15.92 21.54 40.85
N GLY A 288 -16.47 21.53 42.07
CA GLY A 288 -16.99 22.75 42.70
C GLY A 288 -18.16 23.36 41.89
N ASP A 289 -18.43 24.63 42.11
CA ASP A 289 -19.57 25.34 41.49
C ASP A 289 -19.31 25.76 40.03
N ASP A 290 -18.04 25.93 39.64
CA ASP A 290 -17.63 26.46 38.33
C ASP A 290 -17.24 25.36 37.30
N GLY A 291 -17.24 24.09 37.71
CA GLY A 291 -16.75 22.97 36.90
C GLY A 291 -15.22 22.86 36.84
N ALA A 292 -14.74 21.78 36.25
CA ALA A 292 -13.32 21.44 36.23
C ALA A 292 -12.55 22.20 35.14
N ASP A 293 -11.63 23.07 35.56
CA ASP A 293 -10.59 23.60 34.67
C ASP A 293 -9.43 22.60 34.51
N THR A 294 -9.58 21.69 33.54
CA THR A 294 -8.59 20.64 33.30
C THR A 294 -7.24 21.20 32.83
N LEU A 295 -7.23 22.33 32.11
CA LEU A 295 -6.00 22.98 31.66
C LEU A 295 -5.23 23.58 32.84
N SER A 296 -5.91 24.26 33.75
CA SER A 296 -5.29 24.74 35.00
C SER A 296 -4.70 23.59 35.81
N THR A 297 -5.44 22.48 35.93
CA THR A 297 -4.96 21.26 36.61
C THR A 297 -3.70 20.69 35.93
N VAL A 298 -3.67 20.62 34.59
CA VAL A 298 -2.49 20.20 33.82
C VAL A 298 -1.29 21.12 34.08
N ILE A 299 -1.51 22.42 34.09
CA ILE A 299 -0.45 23.42 34.33
C ILE A 299 0.16 23.25 35.72
N GLU A 300 -0.66 23.14 36.75
CA GLU A 300 -0.17 22.91 38.12
C GLU A 300 0.62 21.61 38.23
N ARG A 301 0.11 20.55 37.59
CA ARG A 301 0.75 19.25 37.58
C ARG A 301 2.13 19.29 36.93
N LEU A 302 2.25 19.92 35.76
CA LEU A 302 3.53 20.04 35.04
C LEU A 302 4.51 21.01 35.72
N ARG A 303 4.03 22.02 36.46
CA ARG A 303 4.89 22.87 37.29
C ARG A 303 5.50 22.11 38.48
N ARG A 304 4.73 21.20 39.09
CA ARG A 304 5.21 20.34 40.19
C ARG A 304 6.12 19.23 39.69
N ASP A 305 5.74 18.60 38.58
CA ASP A 305 6.48 17.51 37.95
C ASP A 305 6.48 17.69 36.42
N PRO A 306 7.55 18.29 35.85
CA PRO A 306 7.71 18.44 34.41
C PRO A 306 7.69 17.12 33.64
N GLU A 307 8.03 15.99 34.31
CA GLU A 307 8.02 14.66 33.72
C GLU A 307 6.74 13.87 34.00
N SER A 308 5.69 14.55 34.48
CA SER A 308 4.41 13.92 34.75
C SER A 308 3.84 13.23 33.51
N ARG A 309 3.47 11.97 33.69
CA ARG A 309 2.70 11.19 32.71
C ARG A 309 1.19 11.29 32.95
N ARG A 310 0.78 12.16 33.88
CA ARG A 310 -0.63 12.34 34.30
C ARG A 310 -1.23 13.64 33.77
N ALA A 311 -0.53 14.39 32.92
CA ALA A 311 -1.06 15.56 32.22
C ALA A 311 -1.93 15.13 31.02
N TYR A 312 -2.95 14.32 31.30
CA TYR A 312 -3.86 13.70 30.34
C TYR A 312 -5.28 14.19 30.62
N VAL A 313 -5.99 14.60 29.58
CA VAL A 313 -7.35 15.15 29.64
C VAL A 313 -8.25 14.30 28.73
N SER A 314 -9.38 13.85 29.26
CA SER A 314 -10.48 13.26 28.49
C SER A 314 -11.61 14.29 28.37
N LEU A 315 -12.11 14.50 27.15
CA LEU A 315 -13.31 15.30 26.88
C LEU A 315 -14.55 14.42 26.74
N TRP A 316 -14.36 13.09 26.63
CA TRP A 316 -15.43 12.11 26.50
C TRP A 316 -16.06 11.81 27.85
N ASP A 317 -17.37 12.02 27.96
CA ASP A 317 -18.19 11.59 29.07
C ASP A 317 -18.95 10.33 28.66
N SER A 318 -18.62 9.19 29.24
CA SER A 318 -19.23 7.92 28.81
C SER A 318 -20.71 7.83 29.15
N GLU A 319 -21.16 8.47 30.23
CA GLU A 319 -22.57 8.48 30.61
C GLU A 319 -23.38 9.36 29.66
N TYR A 320 -22.83 10.52 29.29
CA TYR A 320 -23.52 11.47 28.43
C TYR A 320 -23.39 11.18 26.93
N ASP A 321 -22.20 10.78 26.47
CA ASP A 321 -21.81 10.69 25.05
C ASP A 321 -21.96 9.28 24.45
N LEU A 322 -22.20 8.23 25.27
CA LEU A 322 -22.43 6.85 24.81
C LEU A 322 -23.79 6.26 25.29
N PRO A 323 -24.94 6.93 25.07
CA PRO A 323 -26.22 6.37 25.47
C PRO A 323 -26.64 5.21 24.54
N LEU A 324 -27.20 4.14 25.11
CA LEU A 324 -27.77 3.01 24.34
C LEU A 324 -28.99 3.41 23.50
N ASN A 325 -29.77 4.38 23.98
CA ASN A 325 -31.02 4.81 23.36
C ASN A 325 -30.93 6.29 22.94
N GLY A 326 -31.03 6.54 21.64
CA GLY A 326 -31.10 7.88 21.04
C GLY A 326 -29.75 8.42 20.59
N ALA A 327 -29.68 8.86 19.32
CA ALA A 327 -28.56 9.66 18.83
C ALA A 327 -28.66 11.05 19.45
N ARG A 328 -27.77 11.37 20.40
CA ARG A 328 -27.63 12.76 20.88
C ARG A 328 -26.86 13.56 19.84
N SER A 329 -27.40 14.72 19.46
CA SER A 329 -26.60 15.70 18.72
C SER A 329 -25.53 16.26 19.65
N GLY A 330 -24.34 16.55 19.11
CA GLY A 330 -23.33 17.26 19.89
C GLY A 330 -22.37 16.40 20.73
N VAL A 331 -22.00 15.22 20.25
CA VAL A 331 -20.91 14.43 20.87
C VAL A 331 -19.53 14.95 20.42
N PRO A 332 -18.54 15.13 21.31
CA PRO A 332 -17.27 15.75 20.98
C PRO A 332 -16.47 14.90 19.99
N CYS A 333 -15.93 15.52 18.95
CA CYS A 333 -15.03 14.83 18.03
C CYS A 333 -13.62 14.71 18.61
N LEU A 334 -13.08 15.79 19.22
CA LEU A 334 -11.87 15.75 20.07
C LEU A 334 -12.18 15.04 21.38
N VAL A 335 -11.49 13.93 21.66
CA VAL A 335 -11.77 13.10 22.84
C VAL A 335 -10.67 13.14 23.89
N THR A 336 -9.40 13.33 23.51
CA THR A 336 -8.30 13.31 24.48
C THR A 336 -7.19 14.30 24.11
N LEU A 337 -6.53 14.86 25.14
CA LEU A 337 -5.29 15.62 25.02
C LEU A 337 -4.27 15.08 26.01
N PHE A 338 -3.02 14.91 25.58
CA PHE A 338 -1.92 14.48 26.42
C PHE A 338 -0.72 15.40 26.26
N PHE A 339 -0.33 16.05 27.35
CA PHE A 339 0.79 16.97 27.40
C PHE A 339 2.01 16.27 28.00
N ARG A 340 3.16 16.39 27.35
CA ARG A 340 4.43 15.80 27.83
C ARG A 340 5.61 16.70 27.54
N ARG A 341 6.55 16.75 28.47
CA ARG A 341 7.89 17.24 28.18
C ARG A 341 8.64 16.18 27.37
N SER A 342 9.26 16.61 26.28
CA SER A 342 10.16 15.79 25.46
C SER A 342 11.24 16.70 24.87
N ALA A 343 12.51 16.28 24.97
CA ALA A 343 13.66 17.07 24.53
C ALA A 343 13.61 18.55 25.00
N GLY A 344 13.16 18.77 26.25
CA GLY A 344 13.04 20.12 26.82
C GLY A 344 11.83 20.94 26.36
N ARG A 345 11.01 20.46 25.42
CA ARG A 345 9.85 21.16 24.84
C ARG A 345 8.53 20.53 25.32
N LEU A 346 7.46 21.31 25.38
CA LEU A 346 6.11 20.81 25.66
C LEU A 346 5.47 20.29 24.39
N THR A 347 5.29 18.99 24.29
CA THR A 347 4.55 18.31 23.22
C THR A 347 3.08 18.13 23.59
N LEU A 348 2.21 18.07 22.58
CA LEU A 348 0.80 17.74 22.73
C LEU A 348 0.46 16.60 21.77
N THR A 349 -0.21 15.56 22.28
CA THR A 349 -0.90 14.57 21.46
C THR A 349 -2.40 14.70 21.67
N ALA A 350 -3.16 14.89 20.60
CA ALA A 350 -4.61 15.00 20.62
C ALA A 350 -5.25 13.88 19.79
N THR A 351 -6.39 13.36 20.24
CA THR A 351 -7.11 12.31 19.52
C THR A 351 -8.51 12.76 19.17
N TYR A 352 -8.89 12.61 17.91
CA TYR A 352 -10.23 12.78 17.38
C TYR A 352 -10.83 11.41 17.03
N ARG A 353 -12.02 11.11 17.54
CA ARG A 353 -12.73 9.86 17.18
C ARG A 353 -13.26 9.90 15.74
N SER A 354 -13.62 11.09 15.27
CA SER A 354 -14.07 11.37 13.91
C SER A 354 -13.62 12.77 13.54
N HIS A 355 -13.17 12.99 12.31
CA HIS A 355 -12.52 14.23 11.92
C HIS A 355 -12.86 14.59 10.47
N ASN A 356 -13.51 15.73 10.25
CA ASN A 356 -13.78 16.24 8.91
C ASN A 356 -12.52 16.88 8.33
N LEU A 357 -11.99 16.28 7.26
CA LEU A 357 -10.71 16.69 6.68
C LEU A 357 -10.77 18.06 5.98
N LEU A 358 -11.77 18.30 5.14
CA LEU A 358 -11.74 19.46 4.22
C LEU A 358 -12.00 20.81 4.91
N THR A 359 -12.77 20.82 5.99
CA THR A 359 -13.22 22.06 6.63
C THR A 359 -12.80 22.20 8.08
N ALA A 360 -12.73 21.10 8.84
CA ALA A 360 -12.49 21.16 10.28
C ALA A 360 -11.04 20.85 10.67
N TRP A 361 -10.35 19.96 9.95
CA TRP A 361 -9.06 19.43 10.39
C TRP A 361 -8.02 20.51 10.64
N LEU A 362 -7.79 21.40 9.68
CA LEU A 362 -6.79 22.46 9.83
C LEU A 362 -7.19 23.45 10.94
N GLN A 363 -8.46 23.83 11.01
CA GLN A 363 -8.99 24.69 12.08
C GLN A 363 -8.78 24.07 13.47
N ASN A 364 -9.04 22.77 13.60
CA ASN A 364 -8.85 22.00 14.83
C ASN A 364 -7.37 21.94 15.24
N VAL A 365 -6.45 21.76 14.28
CA VAL A 365 -5.00 21.83 14.54
C VAL A 365 -4.60 23.20 15.06
N TYR A 366 -5.08 24.28 14.42
CA TYR A 366 -4.84 25.63 14.91
C TYR A 366 -5.40 25.84 16.32
N GLY A 367 -6.59 25.34 16.62
CA GLY A 367 -7.16 25.36 17.97
C GLY A 367 -6.24 24.67 19.00
N LEU A 368 -5.72 23.48 18.67
CA LEU A 368 -4.76 22.76 19.51
C LEU A 368 -3.44 23.51 19.68
N MET A 369 -2.94 24.20 18.66
CA MET A 369 -1.77 25.09 18.78
C MET A 369 -2.01 26.16 19.85
N GLY A 370 -3.20 26.77 19.87
CA GLY A 370 -3.60 27.74 20.90
C GLY A 370 -3.61 27.15 22.31
N VAL A 371 -4.19 25.94 22.46
CA VAL A 371 -4.20 25.22 23.74
C VAL A 371 -2.78 24.86 24.19
N GLN A 372 -1.94 24.33 23.31
CA GLN A 372 -0.56 23.98 23.60
C GLN A 372 0.26 25.20 24.01
N ALA A 373 0.16 26.31 23.25
CA ALA A 373 0.84 27.57 23.57
C ALA A 373 0.38 28.14 24.92
N TYR A 374 -0.92 28.06 25.24
CA TYR A 374 -1.48 28.49 26.51
C TYR A 374 -0.84 27.77 27.71
N VAL A 375 -0.69 26.44 27.61
CA VAL A 375 -0.06 25.61 28.65
C VAL A 375 1.45 25.84 28.68
N ALA A 376 2.13 25.78 27.52
CA ALA A 376 3.57 25.96 27.36
C ALA A 376 4.08 27.25 28.02
N LYS A 377 3.40 28.37 27.74
CA LYS A 377 3.70 29.68 28.33
C LYS A 377 3.62 29.65 29.86
N ARG A 378 2.65 28.95 30.43
CA ARG A 378 2.41 28.92 31.89
C ARG A 378 3.33 27.96 32.63
N VAL A 379 3.82 26.92 31.97
CA VAL A 379 4.79 25.98 32.55
C VAL A 379 6.25 26.38 32.26
N GLY A 380 6.47 27.43 31.45
CA GLY A 380 7.80 27.92 31.11
C GLY A 380 8.58 27.02 30.16
N MET A 381 7.89 26.30 29.27
CA MET A 381 8.52 25.41 28.28
C MET A 381 8.32 25.96 26.86
N PRO A 382 9.31 25.81 25.95
CA PRO A 382 9.10 26.05 24.54
C PRO A 382 8.06 25.08 23.96
N VAL A 383 7.27 25.53 22.98
CA VAL A 383 6.33 24.67 22.25
C VAL A 383 7.12 23.63 21.45
N GLY A 384 6.76 22.35 21.59
CA GLY A 384 7.30 21.22 20.82
C GLY A 384 6.32 20.70 19.76
N PRO A 385 6.63 19.58 19.10
CA PRO A 385 5.76 18.98 18.10
C PRO A 385 4.33 18.72 18.60
N LEU A 386 3.37 18.87 17.69
CA LEU A 386 1.96 18.59 17.89
C LEU A 386 1.58 17.32 17.12
N SER A 387 1.11 16.30 17.83
CA SER A 387 0.60 15.06 17.26
C SER A 387 -0.93 15.04 17.28
N VAL A 388 -1.55 14.66 16.15
CA VAL A 388 -3.00 14.52 16.02
C VAL A 388 -3.31 13.14 15.48
N VAL A 389 -4.08 12.37 16.25
CA VAL A 389 -4.61 11.07 15.83
C VAL A 389 -6.07 11.26 15.45
N SER A 390 -6.44 10.87 14.23
CA SER A 390 -7.83 10.83 13.76
C SER A 390 -8.22 9.37 13.56
N HIS A 391 -9.05 8.83 14.44
CA HIS A 391 -9.48 7.42 14.33
C HIS A 391 -10.29 7.17 13.05
N SER A 392 -11.21 8.09 12.73
CA SER A 392 -11.96 8.13 11.48
C SER A 392 -11.77 9.51 10.85
N LEU A 393 -10.91 9.60 9.84
CA LEU A 393 -10.68 10.82 9.07
C LEU A 393 -11.51 10.76 7.80
N GLY A 394 -12.51 11.64 7.68
CA GLY A 394 -13.48 11.62 6.59
C GLY A 394 -13.35 12.79 5.63
N LEU A 395 -13.45 12.49 4.34
CA LEU A 395 -13.59 13.45 3.26
C LEU A 395 -14.94 13.20 2.55
N ASP A 396 -15.84 14.19 2.55
CA ASP A 396 -17.17 14.07 1.92
C ASP A 396 -17.07 14.39 0.41
N PRO A 397 -17.33 13.42 -0.49
CA PRO A 397 -17.27 13.64 -1.93
C PRO A 397 -18.40 14.55 -2.47
N ARG A 398 -19.43 14.86 -1.68
CA ARG A 398 -20.50 15.81 -2.05
C ARG A 398 -20.17 17.25 -1.67
N HIS A 399 -19.11 17.47 -0.88
CA HIS A 399 -18.76 18.80 -0.42
C HIS A 399 -18.23 19.65 -1.58
N GLN A 400 -18.59 20.94 -1.62
CA GLN A 400 -18.17 21.87 -2.68
C GLN A 400 -16.64 22.00 -2.88
N ARG A 401 -15.84 21.60 -1.88
CA ARG A 401 -14.37 21.58 -1.94
C ARG A 401 -13.79 20.24 -2.42
N TYR A 402 -14.61 19.29 -2.85
CA TYR A 402 -14.11 17.99 -3.28
C TYR A 402 -13.29 18.07 -4.58
N ASP A 403 -13.67 18.91 -5.52
CA ASP A 403 -12.87 19.11 -6.75
C ASP A 403 -11.49 19.71 -6.49
N LEU A 404 -11.36 20.54 -5.44
CA LEU A 404 -10.06 21.01 -4.96
C LEU A 404 -9.21 19.83 -4.44
N ALA A 405 -9.79 18.93 -3.67
CA ALA A 405 -9.08 17.74 -3.19
C ALA A 405 -8.59 16.85 -4.36
N ARG A 406 -9.44 16.67 -5.38
CA ARG A 406 -9.09 15.93 -6.60
C ARG A 406 -7.96 16.60 -7.36
N SER A 407 -8.00 17.94 -7.53
CA SER A 407 -6.94 18.67 -8.24
C SER A 407 -5.62 18.64 -7.47
N MET A 408 -5.65 18.75 -6.14
CA MET A 408 -4.47 18.57 -5.29
C MET A 408 -3.86 17.17 -5.45
N SER A 409 -4.69 16.12 -5.43
CA SER A 409 -4.23 14.74 -5.63
C SER A 409 -3.63 14.51 -7.01
N ALA A 410 -4.23 15.07 -8.07
CA ALA A 410 -3.72 14.96 -9.44
C ALA A 410 -2.40 15.72 -9.63
N ALA A 411 -2.23 16.88 -8.99
CA ALA A 411 -1.01 17.69 -9.08
C ALA A 411 0.16 17.13 -8.23
N TRP A 412 -0.14 16.30 -7.23
CA TRP A 412 0.86 15.77 -6.30
C TRP A 412 1.73 14.69 -6.95
N THR A 413 2.90 15.07 -7.44
CA THR A 413 3.81 14.18 -8.18
C THR A 413 5.12 13.89 -7.46
N ARG A 414 5.42 14.59 -6.35
CA ARG A 414 6.71 14.51 -5.64
C ARG A 414 6.53 14.61 -4.14
N ASP A 415 7.46 14.03 -3.39
CA ASP A 415 7.58 14.15 -1.93
C ASP A 415 8.88 14.88 -1.59
N GLU A 416 8.91 16.17 -1.95
CA GLU A 416 10.05 17.08 -1.77
C GLU A 416 9.62 18.25 -0.90
N ASP A 417 10.50 18.73 -0.04
CA ASP A 417 10.29 19.99 0.67
C ASP A 417 10.52 21.14 -0.31
N VAL A 418 9.69 22.16 -0.24
CA VAL A 418 9.79 23.35 -1.09
C VAL A 418 10.22 24.51 -0.22
N ASP A 419 11.39 25.07 -0.51
CA ASP A 419 11.83 26.31 0.12
C ASP A 419 10.93 27.45 -0.35
N ALA A 420 10.14 28.03 0.56
CA ALA A 420 9.15 29.05 0.23
C ALA A 420 9.77 30.35 -0.33
N ALA A 421 11.04 30.64 -0.01
CA ALA A 421 11.73 31.85 -0.43
C ALA A 421 12.34 31.74 -1.83
N THR A 422 12.80 30.54 -2.21
CA THR A 422 13.56 30.29 -3.44
C THR A 422 12.80 29.42 -4.44
N GLY A 423 11.72 28.76 -4.02
CA GLY A 423 10.97 27.79 -4.81
C GLY A 423 11.76 26.52 -5.13
N ARG A 424 12.93 26.31 -4.50
CA ARG A 424 13.76 25.14 -4.74
C ARG A 424 13.17 23.94 -4.01
N HIS A 425 13.18 22.82 -4.73
CA HIS A 425 12.80 21.54 -4.19
C HIS A 425 14.04 20.86 -3.61
N THR A 426 13.92 20.36 -2.38
CA THR A 426 14.95 19.55 -1.72
C THR A 426 14.36 18.22 -1.30
N LEU A 427 15.20 17.18 -1.28
CA LEU A 427 14.80 15.92 -0.67
C LEU A 427 14.37 16.20 0.76
N ARG A 428 13.21 15.66 1.13
CA ARG A 428 12.72 15.77 2.48
C ARG A 428 13.70 15.19 3.48
N GLU A 429 13.94 15.94 4.54
CA GLU A 429 14.80 15.46 5.63
C GLU A 429 14.12 14.28 6.35
N ASP A 430 14.87 13.20 6.52
CA ASP A 430 14.36 12.03 7.24
C ASP A 430 14.49 12.26 8.74
N PRO A 431 13.45 12.00 9.54
CA PRO A 431 13.50 12.10 11.00
C PRO A 431 14.67 11.35 11.66
N HIS A 432 15.19 10.30 11.03
CA HIS A 432 16.33 9.53 11.53
C HIS A 432 17.68 10.12 11.11
N GLY A 433 17.72 11.18 10.29
CA GLY A 433 18.93 11.86 9.85
C GLY A 433 19.16 11.77 8.33
N TYR A 434 20.38 12.05 7.90
CA TYR A 434 20.78 12.02 6.50
C TYR A 434 22.05 11.21 6.27
N PHE A 435 22.31 10.87 5.01
CA PHE A 435 23.49 10.11 4.64
C PHE A 435 24.42 10.91 3.74
N VAL A 436 25.73 10.71 3.91
CA VAL A 436 26.76 11.16 2.97
C VAL A 436 27.46 9.93 2.44
N VAL A 437 27.41 9.73 1.12
CA VAL A 437 27.97 8.52 0.48
C VAL A 437 29.19 8.89 -0.36
N THR A 438 30.31 8.26 -0.08
CA THR A 438 31.60 8.44 -0.76
C THR A 438 32.23 7.09 -1.11
N VAL A 439 33.42 7.12 -1.70
CA VAL A 439 34.23 5.92 -2.01
C VAL A 439 35.59 6.12 -1.38
N ASP A 440 36.05 5.11 -0.63
CA ASP A 440 37.45 4.98 -0.23
C ASP A 440 38.18 4.18 -1.32
N GLU A 441 38.95 4.89 -2.14
CA GLU A 441 39.61 4.29 -3.30
C GLU A 441 40.78 3.38 -2.94
N GLU A 442 41.41 3.60 -1.78
CA GLU A 442 42.54 2.80 -1.32
C GLU A 442 42.06 1.46 -0.75
N ALA A 443 41.02 1.52 0.09
CA ALA A 443 40.38 0.32 0.64
C ALA A 443 39.56 -0.43 -0.41
N GLY A 444 39.11 0.26 -1.47
CA GLY A 444 38.21 -0.30 -2.47
C GLY A 444 36.81 -0.51 -1.92
N GLU A 445 36.31 0.44 -1.13
CA GLU A 445 35.05 0.35 -0.41
C GLU A 445 34.17 1.57 -0.67
N ILE A 446 32.86 1.37 -0.62
CA ILE A 446 31.86 2.42 -0.49
C ILE A 446 31.80 2.79 0.99
N VAL A 447 31.72 4.09 1.29
CA VAL A 447 31.57 4.60 2.66
C VAL A 447 30.26 5.38 2.72
N ALA A 448 29.36 4.99 3.61
CA ALA A 448 28.13 5.73 3.89
C ALA A 448 28.15 6.23 5.34
N GLU A 449 28.13 7.54 5.52
CA GLU A 449 28.03 8.17 6.83
C GLU A 449 26.58 8.53 7.14
N HIS A 450 26.00 7.90 8.15
CA HIS A 450 24.72 8.31 8.72
C HIS A 450 24.95 9.44 9.72
N ARG A 451 24.24 10.55 9.53
CA ARG A 451 24.44 11.81 10.25
C ARG A 451 23.12 12.37 10.76
N TYR A 452 23.15 13.01 11.93
CA TYR A 452 21.99 13.70 12.51
C TYR A 452 22.47 15.03 13.11
N ASP A 453 21.86 16.16 12.72
CA ASP A 453 22.29 17.51 13.16
C ASP A 453 23.81 17.76 13.02
N GLY A 454 24.42 17.22 11.97
CA GLY A 454 25.86 17.33 11.71
C GLY A 454 26.74 16.38 12.52
N LEU A 455 26.19 15.61 13.46
CA LEU A 455 26.89 14.56 14.19
C LEU A 455 26.93 13.27 13.36
N LEU A 456 28.10 12.62 13.31
CA LEU A 456 28.22 11.27 12.75
C LEU A 456 27.62 10.27 13.72
N VAL A 457 26.54 9.59 13.31
CA VAL A 457 25.86 8.55 14.09
C VAL A 457 26.57 7.21 13.89
N LYS A 458 26.76 6.83 12.63
CA LYS A 458 27.42 5.58 12.25
C LYS A 458 28.04 5.72 10.86
N GLN A 459 29.15 5.03 10.63
CA GLN A 459 29.74 4.85 9.31
C GLN A 459 29.59 3.38 8.89
N TYR A 460 29.11 3.16 7.67
CA TYR A 460 28.97 1.85 7.02
C TYR A 460 29.99 1.73 5.90
N ARG A 461 30.62 0.57 5.75
CA ARG A 461 31.68 0.34 4.76
C ARG A 461 31.53 -1.05 4.13
N ALA A 462 31.55 -1.12 2.81
CA ALA A 462 31.59 -2.40 2.09
C ALA A 462 32.01 -2.21 0.62
N ASP A 463 32.43 -3.30 -0.03
CA ASP A 463 32.73 -3.33 -1.47
C ASP A 463 31.47 -3.39 -2.36
N ARG A 464 30.29 -3.65 -1.78
CA ARG A 464 28.99 -3.78 -2.48
C ARG A 464 27.89 -3.00 -1.78
N ALA A 465 27.06 -2.29 -2.55
CA ALA A 465 25.93 -1.50 -2.04
C ALA A 465 24.97 -2.36 -1.20
N ALA A 466 24.64 -3.55 -1.69
CA ALA A 466 23.72 -4.47 -1.03
C ALA A 466 24.16 -4.92 0.38
N ALA A 467 25.45 -4.82 0.73
CA ALA A 467 25.91 -5.12 2.09
C ALA A 467 25.57 -3.96 3.04
N ILE A 468 25.86 -2.72 2.62
CA ILE A 468 25.50 -1.51 3.37
C ILE A 468 23.98 -1.41 3.51
N GLU A 469 23.21 -1.68 2.45
CA GLU A 469 21.74 -1.66 2.48
C GLU A 469 21.18 -2.57 3.57
N ARG A 470 21.71 -3.80 3.71
CA ARG A 470 21.26 -4.73 4.75
C ARG A 470 21.54 -4.23 6.16
N GLU A 471 22.71 -3.63 6.38
CA GLU A 471 23.05 -3.04 7.68
C GLU A 471 22.17 -1.83 7.99
N VAL A 472 21.98 -0.92 7.04
CA VAL A 472 21.11 0.25 7.18
C VAL A 472 19.67 -0.16 7.48
N ILE A 473 19.16 -1.21 6.81
CA ILE A 473 17.83 -1.78 7.08
C ILE A 473 17.79 -2.40 8.48
N GLY A 474 18.81 -3.19 8.84
CA GLY A 474 18.89 -3.84 10.16
C GLY A 474 18.96 -2.83 11.32
N ASP A 475 19.61 -1.70 11.09
CA ASP A 475 19.73 -0.61 12.07
C ASP A 475 18.51 0.33 12.09
N LEU A 476 17.54 0.12 11.19
CA LEU A 476 16.35 0.98 11.03
C LEU A 476 16.73 2.46 10.82
N ALA A 477 17.85 2.72 10.12
CA ALA A 477 18.46 4.04 10.05
C ALA A 477 17.76 5.01 9.07
N VAL A 478 16.76 4.54 8.33
CA VAL A 478 15.93 5.34 7.40
C VAL A 478 14.45 5.12 7.75
N SER A 479 13.68 6.21 7.83
CA SER A 479 12.24 6.17 8.14
C SER A 479 11.35 6.61 6.98
N LEU A 480 11.90 7.24 5.93
CA LEU A 480 11.17 7.74 4.77
C LEU A 480 11.49 6.96 3.48
N PRO A 481 10.47 6.55 2.70
CA PRO A 481 10.68 5.89 1.42
C PRO A 481 11.51 6.71 0.42
N SER A 482 11.31 8.03 0.36
CA SER A 482 12.05 8.93 -0.53
C SER A 482 13.55 8.93 -0.23
N HIS A 483 13.92 8.94 1.05
CA HIS A 483 15.31 8.86 1.48
C HIS A 483 15.92 7.47 1.22
N ALA A 484 15.16 6.39 1.46
CA ALA A 484 15.62 5.03 1.16
C ALA A 484 15.92 4.85 -0.34
N MET A 485 15.04 5.35 -1.22
CA MET A 485 15.24 5.31 -2.67
C MET A 485 16.45 6.13 -3.11
N TRP A 486 16.65 7.31 -2.50
CA TRP A 486 17.81 8.15 -2.77
C TRP A 486 19.11 7.45 -2.33
N LEU A 487 19.15 6.91 -1.11
CA LEU A 487 20.33 6.23 -0.56
C LEU A 487 20.71 5.01 -1.39
N GLY A 488 19.76 4.16 -1.76
CA GLY A 488 20.02 3.00 -2.63
C GLY A 488 20.61 3.41 -3.98
N ARG A 489 20.12 4.51 -4.58
CA ARG A 489 20.67 5.05 -5.82
C ARG A 489 22.09 5.56 -5.65
N GLU A 490 22.37 6.30 -4.59
CA GLU A 490 23.72 6.81 -4.30
C GLU A 490 24.71 5.66 -4.06
N LEU A 491 24.34 4.67 -3.24
CA LEU A 491 25.16 3.48 -2.98
C LEU A 491 25.48 2.74 -4.28
N MET A 492 24.47 2.47 -5.11
CA MET A 492 24.68 1.79 -6.40
C MET A 492 25.55 2.62 -7.35
N THR A 493 25.38 3.94 -7.37
CA THR A 493 26.22 4.84 -8.17
C THR A 493 27.68 4.75 -7.74
N LYS A 494 27.96 4.76 -6.43
CA LYS A 494 29.33 4.62 -5.89
C LYS A 494 29.91 3.23 -6.16
N GLU A 495 29.11 2.17 -6.07
CA GLU A 495 29.53 0.82 -6.44
C GLU A 495 29.97 0.73 -7.91
N GLN A 496 29.21 1.35 -8.82
CA GLN A 496 29.56 1.38 -10.25
C GLN A 496 30.89 2.11 -10.50
N VAL A 497 31.11 3.24 -9.82
CA VAL A 497 32.38 3.98 -9.89
C VAL A 497 33.56 3.10 -9.44
N LEU A 498 33.39 2.40 -8.32
CA LEU A 498 34.38 1.48 -7.78
C LEU A 498 34.68 0.35 -8.78
N ARG A 499 33.64 -0.31 -9.32
CA ARG A 499 33.74 -1.40 -10.30
C ARG A 499 34.44 -0.98 -11.58
N ALA A 500 34.05 0.15 -12.18
CA ALA A 500 34.65 0.67 -13.41
C ALA A 500 36.16 0.88 -13.27
N ARG A 501 36.62 1.33 -12.10
CA ARG A 501 38.04 1.55 -11.83
C ARG A 501 38.82 0.27 -11.55
N THR A 502 38.24 -0.70 -10.83
CA THR A 502 38.85 -2.04 -10.69
C THR A 502 38.92 -2.78 -12.03
N GLY A 503 37.92 -2.64 -12.90
CA GLY A 503 37.93 -3.16 -14.27
C GLY A 503 39.00 -2.51 -15.14
N GLY A 504 39.16 -1.18 -15.06
CA GLY A 504 40.22 -0.43 -15.72
C GLY A 504 41.63 -0.80 -15.24
N ARG A 505 41.83 -1.03 -13.93
CA ARG A 505 43.11 -1.51 -13.37
C ARG A 505 43.45 -2.94 -13.83
N ARG A 506 42.46 -3.84 -13.98
CA ARG A 506 42.66 -5.18 -14.56
C ARG A 506 43.01 -5.14 -16.06
N ALA A 507 42.35 -4.29 -16.85
CA ALA A 507 42.64 -4.12 -18.27
C ALA A 507 44.01 -3.45 -18.54
N GLY A 508 44.41 -2.49 -17.70
CA GLY A 508 45.74 -1.85 -17.76
C GLY A 508 46.89 -2.81 -17.44
N ARG A 509 46.73 -3.70 -16.45
CA ARG A 509 47.71 -4.75 -16.14
C ARG A 509 47.81 -5.81 -17.24
N SER A 510 46.71 -6.14 -17.91
CA SER A 510 46.73 -7.05 -19.08
C SER A 510 47.49 -6.46 -20.28
N ARG A 511 47.43 -5.14 -20.50
CA ARG A 511 48.19 -4.48 -21.58
C ARG A 511 49.67 -4.31 -21.26
N ALA A 512 50.03 -4.06 -19.99
CA ALA A 512 51.43 -3.96 -19.56
C ALA A 512 52.17 -5.31 -19.58
N ALA A 513 51.46 -6.43 -19.41
CA ALA A 513 52.05 -7.77 -19.49
C ALA A 513 52.25 -8.31 -20.92
N GLY A 514 51.71 -7.62 -21.95
CA GLY A 514 51.81 -8.03 -23.36
C GLY A 514 52.89 -7.29 -24.17
N GLY A 515 53.59 -6.34 -23.56
CA GLY A 515 54.65 -5.55 -24.21
C GLY A 515 56.04 -5.97 -23.74
N GLY A 516 56.48 -7.18 -24.11
CA GLY A 516 57.90 -7.56 -24.04
C GLY A 516 58.67 -6.94 -25.22
N PRO A 517 59.92 -6.49 -25.04
CA PRO A 517 60.69 -5.86 -26.10
C PRO A 517 61.07 -6.90 -27.17
N GLY A 518 60.69 -6.62 -28.41
CA GLY A 518 61.23 -7.27 -29.60
C GLY A 518 62.39 -6.47 -30.17
#